data_AF-A0A962J4N1-F1
#
_entry.id   AF-A0A962J4N1-F1
#
_cell.length_a   1.000
_cell.length_b   1.000
_cell.length_c   1.000
_cell.angle_alpha   90.00
_cell.angle_beta   90.00
_cell.angle_gamma   90.00
#
_symmetry.space_group_name_H-M   'P 1'
#
loop_
_entity.id
_entity.type
_entity.pdbx_description
1 polymer ?
#
loop_
_entity_poly.entity_id
_entity_poly.type
_entity_poly.pdbx_seq_one_letter_code
_entity_poly.pdbx_strand_id
1 'polypeptide(L)' 'MSKSKKSEQVVVILTPEELRAVEDYRFGERIASRSEALRRLIRAGLKTLKNK' A
#
# COMPACT_ATOMS: atom_id res chain seq x y z
N MET A 1 -8.63 13.55 -21.52
CA MET A 1 -8.35 13.27 -20.09
C MET A 1 -8.75 11.83 -19.78
N SER A 2 -7.88 10.87 -20.07
CA SER A 2 -8.19 9.46 -19.82
C SER A 2 -8.00 9.17 -18.34
N LYS A 3 -9.10 8.99 -17.60
CA LYS A 3 -9.06 8.31 -16.30
C LYS A 3 -8.48 6.92 -16.58
N SER A 4 -7.18 6.72 -16.35
CA SER A 4 -6.58 5.38 -16.40
C SER A 4 -7.36 4.51 -15.43
N LYS A 5 -8.18 3.62 -16.00
CA LYS A 5 -8.77 2.52 -15.23
C LYS A 5 -7.60 1.78 -14.57
N LYS A 6 -7.80 1.35 -13.33
CA LYS A 6 -6.83 0.51 -12.63
C LYS A 6 -6.78 -0.83 -13.37
N SER A 7 -5.90 -0.95 -14.37
CA SER A 7 -5.83 -2.12 -15.24
C SER A 7 -4.82 -3.16 -14.74
N GLU A 8 -3.81 -2.72 -13.97
CA GLU A 8 -2.70 -3.57 -13.57
C GLU A 8 -2.90 -4.12 -12.14
N GLN A 9 -2.81 -5.44 -12.00
CA GLN A 9 -2.82 -6.14 -10.71
C GLN A 9 -1.42 -6.67 -10.40
N VAL A 10 -0.90 -6.34 -9.21
CA VAL A 10 0.38 -6.85 -8.72
C VAL A 10 0.09 -7.90 -7.65
N VAL A 11 0.58 -9.12 -7.86
CA VAL A 11 0.60 -10.18 -6.83
C VAL A 11 1.98 -10.14 -6.18
N VAL A 12 2.02 -10.00 -4.86
CA VAL A 12 3.25 -9.98 -4.08
C VAL A 12 3.14 -10.96 -2.94
N ILE A 13 4.21 -11.73 -2.73
CA ILE A 13 4.37 -12.61 -1.57
C ILE A 13 5.10 -11.80 -0.51
N LEU A 14 4.52 -11.74 0.69
CA LEU A 14 5.09 -11.03 1.83
C LEU A 14 5.46 -12.05 2.90
N THR A 15 6.48 -11.72 3.68
CA THR A 15 6.77 -12.46 4.91
C THR A 15 5.63 -12.26 5.93
N PRO A 16 5.49 -13.15 6.95
CA PRO A 16 4.47 -13.00 7.98
C PRO A 16 4.57 -11.66 8.73
N GLU A 17 5.80 -11.18 8.96
CA GLU A 17 6.07 -9.92 9.66
C GLU A 17 5.63 -8.72 8.84
N GLU A 18 5.95 -8.68 7.55
CA GLU A 18 5.51 -7.62 6.64
C GLU A 18 3.98 -7.60 6.51
N LEU A 19 3.35 -8.78 6.40
CA LEU A 19 1.90 -8.86 6.31
C LEU A 19 1.23 -8.33 7.59
N ARG A 20 1.79 -8.66 8.76
CA ARG A 20 1.32 -8.15 10.05
C ARG A 20 1.47 -6.63 10.14
N ALA A 21 2.62 -6.07 9.75
CA ALA A 21 2.83 -4.63 9.74
C ALA A 21 1.82 -3.89 8.84
N VAL A 22 1.49 -4.46 7.68
CA VAL A 22 0.45 -3.91 6.78
C VAL A 22 -0.93 -3.97 7.43
N GLU A 23 -1.27 -5.06 8.11
CA GLU A 23 -2.55 -5.19 8.84
C GLU A 23 -2.62 -4.22 10.01
N ASP A 24 -1.58 -4.09 10.83
CA ASP A 24 -1.53 -3.15 11.96
C ASP A 24 -1.73 -1.70 11.48
N TYR A 25 -1.05 -1.29 10.40
CA TYR A 25 -1.27 0.01 9.76
C TYR A 25 -2.71 0.16 9.25
N ARG A 26 -3.26 -0.89 8.60
CA ARG A 26 -4.63 -0.89 8.08
C ARG A 26 -5.66 -0.69 9.19
N PHE A 27 -5.51 -1.39 10.31
CA PHE A 27 -6.41 -1.28 11.46
C PHE A 27 -6.26 0.06 12.17
N GLY A 28 -5.02 0.52 12.41
CA GLY A 28 -4.74 1.81 13.06
C GLY A 28 -5.34 3.00 12.30
N GLU A 29 -5.19 3.02 10.97
CA GLU A 29 -5.70 4.09 10.11
C GLU A 29 -7.15 3.87 9.65
N ARG A 30 -7.83 2.83 10.16
CA ARG A 30 -9.22 2.46 9.81
C ARG A 30 -9.45 2.31 8.30
N ILE A 31 -8.50 1.67 7.61
CA ILE A 31 -8.55 1.45 6.17
C ILE A 31 -9.30 0.15 5.86
N ALA A 32 -10.38 0.24 5.09
CA ALA A 32 -11.22 -0.91 4.80
C ALA A 32 -10.51 -1.99 3.96
N SER A 33 -9.70 -1.59 2.98
CA SER A 33 -9.07 -2.52 2.02
C SER A 33 -7.57 -2.63 2.21
N ARG A 34 -7.05 -3.87 2.25
CA ARG A 34 -5.60 -4.15 2.28
C ARG A 34 -4.86 -3.53 1.09
N SER A 35 -5.45 -3.59 -0.10
CA SER A 35 -4.88 -2.96 -1.30
C SER A 35 -4.83 -1.44 -1.18
N GLU A 36 -5.74 -0.82 -0.42
CA GLU A 36 -5.66 0.62 -0.12
C GLU A 36 -4.54 0.92 0.87
N ALA A 37 -4.42 0.14 1.95
CA ALA A 37 -3.33 0.27 2.92
C ALA A 37 -1.96 0.16 2.24
N LEU A 38 -1.75 -0.88 1.42
CA LEU A 38 -0.53 -1.06 0.64
C LEU A 38 -0.24 0.13 -0.28
N ARG A 39 -1.25 0.65 -0.99
CA ARG A 39 -1.05 1.84 -1.84
C ARG A 39 -0.64 3.08 -1.06
N ARG A 40 -1.18 3.29 0.14
CA ARG A 40 -0.78 4.41 1.00
C ARG A 40 0.65 4.26 1.49
N LEU A 41 1.02 3.05 1.95
CA LEU A 41 2.38 2.73 2.38
C LEU A 41 3.40 2.93 1.26
N ILE A 42 3.12 2.43 0.05
CA ILE A 42 3.98 2.65 -1.13
C ILE A 42 4.17 4.14 -1.41
N ARG A 43 3.08 4.93 -1.41
CA ARG A 43 3.17 6.38 -1.65
C ARG A 43 3.97 7.09 -0.55
N ALA A 44 3.80 6.71 0.71
CA ALA A 44 4.55 7.26 1.83
C ALA A 44 6.04 6.95 1.69
N GLY A 45 6.40 5.69 1.44
CA GLY A 45 7.80 5.28 1.22
C GLY A 45 8.44 6.00 0.03
N LEU A 46 7.73 6.11 -1.10
CA LEU A 46 8.22 6.85 -2.27
C LEU A 46 8.43 8.34 -1.99
N LYS A 47 7.56 8.98 -1.18
CA LYS A 47 7.77 10.37 -0.77
C LYS A 47 9.01 10.51 0.10
N THR A 48 9.18 9.64 1.09
CA THR A 48 10.36 9.63 1.96
C THR A 48 11.66 9.43 1.17
N LEU A 49 11.64 8.55 0.16
CA LEU A 49 12.83 8.28 -0.68
C LEU A 49 13.12 9.39 -1.69
N LYS A 50 12.11 10.10 -2.20
CA LYS A 50 12.30 11.23 -3.14
C LYS A 50 12.80 12.50 -2.45
N ASN A 51 12.54 12.64 -1.15
CA ASN A 51 12.97 13.78 -0.34
C ASN A 51 14.37 13.61 0.26
N LYS A 52 15.14 12.61 -0.20
CA LYS A 52 16.50 12.29 0.23
C LYS A 52 17.43 12.37 -0.98
#